data_AF-A0A4D6MUV6-F1
#
_entry.id   AF-A0A4D6MUV6-F1
#
_cell.length_a   1.000
_cell.length_b   1.000
_cell.length_c   1.000
_cell.angle_alpha   90.00
_cell.angle_beta   90.00
_cell.angle_gamma   90.00
#
_symmetry.space_group_name_H-M   'P 1'
#
loop_
_entity.id
_entity.type
_entity.pdbx_description
1 polymer ?
#
loop_
_entity_poly.entity_id
_entity_poly.type
_entity_poly.pdbx_seq_one_letter_code
_entity_poly.pdbx_strand_id
1 'polypeptide(L)'
;MFFSGIRNALADDELGLEILHISLPTTLALAADPIASLIDTAFIGHIGPVELAAVGVSIAIFNQISKITIIPLVSVTTSLVAEEDAAEQRHQSEKEILLEESVVNESVKVDIEGQEDKPGNTFSRNVDKRDALGRGKAYIPSASSGIVIGGVLGVLQTLFLIFTAKPMLNYMGVDSNSPMFKPAQQYLTLRSFGAPAVIISMAIQGVFRGIRDTKTPLYATVMGDATNIILDPLLMFVVRLGVSGAAIAHIFSQYLISILLLWSLMKQVVLLPPTMKDFQFGKILKNGFLLLVKVGAATFCVTLSASLAARKGSTTMAAFQICLQIWMATSLLADGLAVAGQAIIASEFAKRDYKKVIESASRVLQLGLILGLVLSVLLISLLPFGSKLFTNDRSVLQLISIGIPYVAATQPINALAFVFDGINYGASDFTYSAYSMIMVAVVSICSLYVLSSSFGFTGIWIALSIYMALRIFAGFWRPLFSSNKKKLNNRRLVLHQDLGASLLKTLICASSSMRLLTIVSFGILILTCTAQATLKRYPIMEYHYFSYFFLF
;
A
#
# COMPACT_ATOMS: atom_id res chain seq x y z
N MET A 1 19.00 -15.62 -17.38
CA MET A 1 18.99 -16.25 -16.05
C MET A 1 17.58 -16.37 -15.48
N PHE A 2 16.69 -15.40 -15.72
CA PHE A 2 15.29 -15.46 -15.27
C PHE A 2 14.45 -16.60 -15.88
N PHE A 3 14.70 -16.97 -17.14
CA PHE A 3 14.11 -18.17 -17.76
C PHE A 3 14.95 -19.44 -17.55
N SER A 4 16.22 -19.33 -17.10
CA SER A 4 17.06 -20.52 -16.87
C SER A 4 16.75 -21.24 -15.56
N GLY A 5 15.65 -20.87 -14.90
CA GLY A 5 15.19 -21.43 -13.64
C GLY A 5 13.70 -21.26 -13.40
N ILE A 6 12.86 -21.03 -14.42
CA ILE A 6 11.39 -21.02 -14.23
C ILE A 6 10.88 -22.36 -13.71
N ARG A 7 11.53 -23.45 -14.11
CA ARG A 7 11.32 -24.79 -13.53
C ARG A 7 11.54 -24.81 -12.02
N ASN A 8 12.45 -23.95 -11.55
CA ASN A 8 12.73 -23.78 -10.14
C ASN A 8 11.88 -22.68 -9.51
N ALA A 9 11.07 -21.88 -10.22
CA ALA A 9 10.31 -20.79 -9.60
C ALA A 9 9.36 -21.30 -8.50
N LEU A 10 8.80 -22.50 -8.70
CA LEU A 10 7.99 -23.26 -7.74
C LEU A 10 8.77 -24.43 -7.11
N ALA A 11 10.11 -24.43 -7.19
CA ALA A 11 10.88 -25.45 -6.48
C ALA A 11 10.62 -25.32 -4.98
N ASP A 12 10.43 -26.48 -4.34
CA ASP A 12 10.26 -26.62 -2.90
C ASP A 12 11.65 -26.62 -2.24
N ASP A 13 12.36 -25.50 -2.38
CA ASP A 13 13.65 -25.24 -1.75
C ASP A 13 13.49 -24.33 -0.53
N GLU A 14 14.52 -24.29 0.33
CA GLU A 14 14.53 -23.52 1.58
C GLU A 14 14.12 -22.05 1.35
N LEU A 15 14.58 -21.47 0.25
CA LEU A 15 14.25 -20.10 -0.16
C LEU A 15 12.78 -19.94 -0.59
N GLY A 16 12.21 -20.91 -1.32
CA GLY A 16 10.79 -20.92 -1.69
C GLY A 16 9.87 -21.02 -0.46
N LEU A 17 10.22 -21.91 0.48
CA LEU A 17 9.50 -22.06 1.75
C LEU A 17 9.60 -20.82 2.63
N GLU A 18 10.78 -20.20 2.71
CA GLU A 18 10.96 -18.94 3.45
C GLU A 18 10.10 -17.81 2.87
N ILE A 19 10.10 -17.65 1.54
CA ILE A 19 9.22 -16.67 0.86
C ILE A 19 7.76 -16.96 1.16
N LEU A 20 7.31 -18.22 1.06
CA LEU A 20 5.91 -18.59 1.28
C LEU A 20 5.48 -18.33 2.73
N HIS A 21 6.33 -18.69 3.70
CA HIS A 21 6.06 -18.51 5.13
C HIS A 21 5.90 -17.04 5.52
N ILE A 22 6.61 -16.12 4.86
CA ILE A 22 6.48 -14.68 5.10
C ILE A 22 5.32 -14.08 4.28
N SER A 23 5.22 -14.43 2.99
CA SER A 23 4.26 -13.81 2.07
C SER A 23 2.82 -14.23 2.32
N LEU A 24 2.54 -15.51 2.62
CA LEU A 24 1.17 -16.00 2.80
C LEU A 24 0.41 -15.30 3.95
N PRO A 25 0.92 -15.26 5.20
CA PRO A 25 0.22 -14.58 6.29
C PRO A 25 0.10 -13.07 6.03
N THR A 26 1.13 -12.46 5.44
CA THR A 26 1.10 -11.03 5.09
C THR A 26 0.07 -10.73 4.01
N THR A 27 -0.06 -11.60 3.00
CA THR A 27 -1.04 -11.46 1.92
C THR A 27 -2.46 -11.60 2.45
N LEU A 28 -2.72 -12.58 3.32
CA LEU A 28 -4.01 -12.76 3.98
C LEU A 28 -4.37 -11.55 4.86
N ALA A 29 -3.39 -11.01 5.58
CA ALA A 29 -3.57 -9.81 6.38
C ALA A 29 -3.94 -8.58 5.54
N LEU A 30 -3.21 -8.37 4.43
CA LEU A 30 -3.43 -7.24 3.51
C LEU A 30 -4.66 -7.40 2.62
N ALA A 31 -5.24 -8.60 2.55
CA ALA A 31 -6.46 -8.87 1.78
C ALA A 31 -7.75 -8.46 2.50
N ALA A 32 -7.72 -8.29 3.83
CA ALA A 32 -8.91 -7.95 4.62
C ALA A 32 -9.55 -6.63 4.17
N ASP A 33 -8.83 -5.51 4.23
CA ASP A 33 -9.35 -4.19 3.90
C ASP A 33 -9.85 -4.10 2.45
N PRO A 34 -9.13 -4.63 1.43
CA PRO A 34 -9.63 -4.58 0.05
C PRO A 34 -10.88 -5.42 -0.18
N ILE A 35 -11.02 -6.57 0.49
CA ILE A 35 -12.23 -7.38 0.42
C ILE A 35 -13.40 -6.63 1.05
N ALA A 36 -13.21 -6.04 2.23
CA ALA A 36 -14.24 -5.23 2.88
C ALA A 36 -14.67 -4.05 2.00
N SER A 37 -13.70 -3.37 1.38
CA SER A 37 -13.96 -2.25 0.49
C SER A 37 -14.65 -2.66 -0.82
N LEU A 38 -14.42 -3.88 -1.33
CA LEU A 38 -15.19 -4.43 -2.46
C LEU A 38 -16.66 -4.65 -2.09
N ILE A 39 -16.92 -5.16 -0.87
CA ILE A 39 -18.28 -5.39 -0.36
C ILE A 39 -19.00 -4.05 -0.18
N ASP A 40 -18.36 -3.04 0.42
CA ASP A 40 -18.92 -1.68 0.54
C ASP A 40 -19.26 -1.08 -0.83
N THR A 41 -18.32 -1.19 -1.79
CA THR A 41 -18.54 -0.75 -3.18
C THR A 41 -19.75 -1.45 -3.82
N ALA A 42 -19.95 -2.75 -3.54
CA ALA A 42 -21.09 -3.50 -4.05
C ALA A 42 -22.42 -3.02 -3.44
N PHE A 43 -22.45 -2.76 -2.13
CA PHE A 43 -23.64 -2.19 -1.48
C PHE A 43 -23.99 -0.80 -2.03
N ILE A 44 -23.00 0.09 -2.17
CA ILE A 44 -23.21 1.43 -2.72
C ILE A 44 -23.68 1.35 -4.18
N GLY A 45 -23.12 0.44 -4.98
CA GLY A 45 -23.50 0.26 -6.38
C GLY A 45 -24.93 -0.25 -6.60
N HIS A 46 -25.53 -0.86 -5.57
CA HIS A 46 -26.96 -1.21 -5.55
C HIS A 46 -27.89 -0.05 -5.18
N ILE A 47 -27.37 1.05 -4.61
CA ILE A 47 -28.16 2.28 -4.41
C ILE A 47 -28.41 2.96 -5.77
N GLY A 48 -27.34 3.15 -6.55
CA GLY A 48 -27.44 3.75 -7.87
C GLY A 48 -26.09 4.18 -8.46
N PRO A 49 -26.04 4.42 -9.79
CA PRO A 49 -24.82 4.82 -10.48
C PRO A 49 -24.36 6.24 -10.10
N VAL A 50 -25.29 7.14 -9.77
CA VAL A 50 -24.95 8.52 -9.38
C VAL A 50 -24.28 8.52 -8.01
N GLU A 51 -24.83 7.75 -7.08
CA GLU A 51 -24.36 7.57 -5.72
C GLU A 51 -22.97 6.92 -5.70
N LEU A 52 -22.78 5.84 -6.46
CA LEU A 52 -21.49 5.17 -6.56
C LEU A 52 -20.41 6.08 -7.17
N ALA A 53 -20.76 6.82 -8.21
CA ALA A 53 -19.85 7.80 -8.81
C ALA A 53 -19.47 8.91 -7.82
N ALA A 54 -20.47 9.45 -7.10
CA ALA A 54 -20.29 10.48 -6.11
C ALA A 54 -19.38 10.03 -4.94
N VAL A 55 -19.59 8.80 -4.45
CA VAL A 55 -18.73 8.19 -3.42
C VAL A 55 -17.32 7.97 -3.96
N GLY A 56 -17.16 7.44 -5.18
CA GLY A 56 -15.85 7.22 -5.78
C GLY A 56 -15.01 8.49 -5.89
N VAL A 57 -15.62 9.61 -6.32
CA VAL A 57 -14.97 10.93 -6.35
C VAL A 57 -14.55 11.35 -4.93
N SER A 58 -15.46 11.22 -3.98
CA SER A 58 -15.22 11.61 -2.59
C SER A 58 -14.10 10.79 -1.93
N ILE A 59 -14.07 9.47 -2.17
CA ILE A 59 -13.01 8.56 -1.71
C ILE A 59 -11.66 8.97 -2.32
N ALA A 60 -11.61 9.32 -3.61
CA ALA A 60 -10.38 9.76 -4.26
C ALA A 60 -9.81 11.03 -3.57
N ILE A 61 -10.65 12.03 -3.28
CA ILE A 61 -10.25 13.26 -2.56
C ILE A 61 -9.75 12.91 -1.15
N PHE A 62 -10.57 12.17 -0.40
CA PHE A 62 -10.28 11.81 0.98
C PHE A 62 -8.95 11.05 1.08
N ASN A 63 -8.75 10.06 0.21
CA ASN A 63 -7.53 9.24 0.19
C ASN A 63 -6.31 10.05 -0.21
N GLN A 64 -6.43 10.95 -1.19
CA GLN A 64 -5.30 11.77 -1.63
C GLN A 64 -4.82 12.70 -0.50
N ILE A 65 -5.75 13.34 0.21
CA ILE A 65 -5.42 14.23 1.33
C ILE A 65 -4.92 13.41 2.53
N SER A 66 -5.56 12.29 2.84
CA SER A 66 -5.15 11.42 3.95
C SER A 66 -3.72 10.91 3.80
N LYS A 67 -3.29 10.56 2.58
CA LYS A 67 -1.92 10.04 2.35
C LYS A 67 -0.83 11.07 2.62
N ILE A 68 -1.09 12.36 2.37
CA ILE A 68 -0.15 13.45 2.68
C ILE A 68 0.12 13.49 4.19
N THR A 69 -0.90 13.24 4.99
CA THR A 69 -0.80 13.24 6.46
C THR A 69 -0.25 11.93 7.01
N ILE A 70 -0.79 10.79 6.55
CA ILE A 70 -0.51 9.46 7.10
C ILE A 70 0.93 9.03 6.84
N ILE A 71 1.45 9.25 5.63
CA ILE A 71 2.72 8.65 5.22
C ILE A 71 3.92 9.14 6.04
N PRO A 72 4.14 10.46 6.20
CA PRO A 72 5.22 10.95 7.04
C PRO A 72 5.04 10.54 8.49
N LEU A 73 3.80 10.60 8.99
CA LEU A 73 3.48 10.26 10.38
C LEU A 73 3.83 8.81 10.70
N VAL A 74 3.39 7.87 9.87
CA VAL A 74 3.69 6.43 10.02
C VAL A 74 5.19 6.17 9.88
N SER A 75 5.84 6.78 8.88
CA SER A 75 7.27 6.59 8.66
C SER A 75 8.11 7.08 9.84
N VAL A 76 7.74 8.23 10.42
CA VAL A 76 8.45 8.84 11.55
C VAL A 76 8.22 8.04 12.82
N THR A 77 6.96 7.71 13.13
CA THR A 77 6.61 6.93 14.32
C THR A 77 7.25 5.55 14.30
N THR A 78 7.17 4.82 13.19
CA THR A 78 7.76 3.47 13.08
C THR A 78 9.28 3.50 13.31
N SER A 79 9.98 4.48 12.74
CA SER A 79 11.45 4.58 12.87
C SER A 79 11.87 4.93 14.29
N LEU A 80 11.23 5.93 14.92
CA LEU A 80 11.58 6.36 16.27
C LEU A 80 11.29 5.26 17.30
N VAL A 81 10.15 4.60 17.16
CA VAL A 81 9.76 3.51 18.05
C VAL A 81 10.69 2.32 17.90
N ALA A 82 11.10 1.97 16.68
CA ALA A 82 12.07 0.90 16.45
C ALA A 82 13.46 1.22 17.04
N GLU A 83 13.88 2.48 17.01
CA GLU A 83 15.14 2.93 17.64
C GLU A 83 15.06 2.87 19.17
N GLU A 84 13.95 3.32 19.76
CA GLU A 84 13.69 3.27 21.21
C GLU A 84 13.61 1.82 21.72
N ASP A 85 12.84 0.96 21.05
CA ASP A 85 12.68 -0.46 21.40
C ASP A 85 14.02 -1.21 21.31
N ALA A 86 14.82 -0.96 20.26
CA ALA A 86 16.14 -1.57 20.13
C ALA A 86 17.14 -1.09 21.20
N ALA A 87 17.03 0.16 21.66
CA ALA A 87 17.85 0.68 22.75
C ALA A 87 17.42 0.08 24.11
N GLU A 88 16.12 -0.09 24.34
CA GLU A 88 15.57 -0.72 25.55
C GLU A 88 16.00 -2.19 25.67
N GLN A 89 15.92 -2.96 24.58
CA GLN A 89 16.40 -4.35 24.53
C GLN A 89 17.89 -4.47 24.85
N ARG A 90 18.74 -3.59 24.29
CA ARG A 90 20.18 -3.59 24.61
C ARG A 90 20.43 -3.31 26.09
N HIS A 91 19.73 -2.34 26.67
CA HIS A 91 19.88 -2.03 28.09
C HIS A 91 19.41 -3.16 29.01
N GLN A 92 18.34 -3.89 28.63
CA GLN A 92 17.91 -5.08 29.37
C GLN A 92 18.94 -6.20 29.27
N SER A 93 19.47 -6.50 28.07
CA SER A 93 20.53 -7.51 27.91
C SER A 93 21.80 -7.13 28.67
N GLU A 94 22.23 -5.86 28.65
CA GLU A 94 23.36 -5.38 29.46
C GLU A 94 23.09 -5.54 30.96
N LYS A 95 21.87 -5.25 31.43
CA LYS A 95 21.49 -5.42 32.84
C LYS A 95 21.46 -6.90 33.24
N GLU A 96 20.98 -7.79 32.39
CA GLU A 96 21.01 -9.24 32.61
C GLU A 96 22.44 -9.78 32.64
N ILE A 97 23.31 -9.36 31.72
CA ILE A 97 24.73 -9.73 31.72
C ILE A 97 25.43 -9.22 32.98
N LEU A 98 25.19 -7.97 33.40
CA LEU A 98 25.75 -7.43 34.63
C LEU A 98 25.22 -8.13 35.88
N LEU A 99 23.95 -8.55 35.88
CA LEU A 99 23.37 -9.36 36.96
C LEU A 99 24.00 -10.75 37.00
N GLU A 100 24.16 -11.44 35.87
CA GLU A 100 24.86 -12.71 35.77
C GLU A 100 26.32 -12.60 36.20
N GLU A 101 27.06 -11.58 35.74
CA GLU A 101 28.44 -11.33 36.19
C GLU A 101 28.54 -11.02 37.68
N SER A 102 27.55 -10.32 38.25
CA SER A 102 27.50 -10.04 39.69
C SER A 102 27.23 -11.30 40.53
N VAL A 103 26.33 -12.17 40.07
CA VAL A 103 26.02 -13.47 40.71
C VAL A 103 27.22 -14.42 40.60
N VAL A 104 27.91 -14.44 39.46
CA VAL A 104 29.13 -15.23 39.28
C VAL A 104 30.26 -14.70 40.18
N ASN A 105 30.46 -13.39 40.29
CA ASN A 105 31.46 -12.82 41.19
C ASN A 105 31.14 -12.99 42.68
N GLU A 106 29.86 -13.02 43.08
CA GLU A 106 29.46 -13.39 44.44
C GLU A 106 29.74 -14.87 44.73
N SER A 107 29.52 -15.76 43.77
CA SER A 107 29.83 -17.19 43.92
C SER A 107 31.34 -17.51 43.99
N VAL A 108 32.20 -16.60 43.52
CA VAL A 108 33.66 -16.71 43.55
C VAL A 108 34.28 -16.03 44.79
N LYS A 109 33.51 -15.25 45.55
CA LYS A 109 33.98 -14.49 46.74
C LYS A 109 33.70 -15.15 48.10
N VAL A 110 33.37 -16.44 48.12
CA VAL A 110 33.34 -17.21 49.38
C VAL A 110 34.73 -17.79 49.61
N ASP A 111 35.63 -16.94 50.12
CA ASP A 111 36.77 -17.25 51.00
C ASP A 111 37.71 -16.05 50.97
N ILE A 112 37.57 -15.15 51.95
CA ILE A 112 38.62 -14.41 52.66
C ILE A 112 37.91 -13.46 53.65
N GLU A 113 38.10 -13.74 54.94
CA GLU A 113 37.64 -12.96 56.07
C GLU A 113 38.29 -11.56 56.12
N GLY A 114 37.54 -10.60 56.68
CA GLY A 114 38.12 -9.54 57.53
C GLY A 114 38.04 -8.10 57.01
N GLN A 115 37.54 -7.23 57.90
CA GLN A 115 37.81 -5.78 58.05
C GLN A 115 36.98 -4.70 57.32
N GLU A 116 36.17 -4.04 58.15
CA GLU A 116 36.03 -2.58 58.41
C GLU A 116 35.71 -1.53 57.31
N ASP A 117 34.70 -0.71 57.65
CA ASP A 117 34.57 0.76 57.50
C ASP A 117 34.38 1.44 56.11
N LYS A 118 33.14 1.90 55.84
CA LYS A 118 32.72 3.34 55.75
C LYS A 118 31.37 3.54 55.00
N PRO A 119 30.61 4.61 55.31
CA PRO A 119 29.33 4.90 54.68
C PRO A 119 29.52 5.68 53.37
N GLY A 120 29.08 5.10 52.25
CA GLY A 120 29.16 5.73 50.93
C GLY A 120 28.00 5.31 50.04
N ASN A 121 26.77 5.40 50.55
CA ASN A 121 25.58 5.00 49.79
C ASN A 121 25.08 6.16 48.91
N THR A 122 25.85 6.49 47.87
CA THR A 122 25.47 7.48 46.84
C THR A 122 25.24 6.81 45.48
N PHE A 123 24.86 5.53 45.46
CA PHE A 123 24.56 4.82 44.21
C PHE A 123 23.09 4.38 44.07
N SER A 124 22.25 4.61 45.10
CA SER A 124 20.91 4.01 45.16
C SER A 124 19.73 4.97 44.91
N ARG A 125 19.94 6.13 44.26
CA ARG A 125 18.85 7.12 44.08
C ARG A 125 18.31 7.28 42.66
N ASN A 126 18.91 6.66 41.65
CA ASN A 126 18.39 6.67 40.27
C ASN A 126 17.76 5.33 39.82
N VAL A 127 17.84 4.29 40.65
CA VAL A 127 17.23 2.97 40.36
C VAL A 127 15.72 2.98 40.66
N ASP A 128 15.28 3.82 41.61
CA ASP A 128 13.95 3.71 42.24
C ASP A 128 12.78 4.32 41.44
N LYS A 129 13.04 4.98 40.30
CA LYS A 129 11.97 5.46 39.40
C LYS A 129 11.63 4.51 38.25
N ARG A 130 12.50 3.52 37.95
CA ARG A 130 12.29 2.58 36.84
C ARG A 130 11.55 1.31 37.27
N ASP A 131 11.74 0.88 38.52
CA ASP A 131 11.14 -0.37 39.01
C ASP A 131 9.70 -0.22 39.56
N ALA A 132 9.18 1.02 39.68
CA ALA A 132 7.84 1.31 40.19
C ALA A 132 6.72 1.29 39.12
N LEU A 133 7.05 1.22 37.83
CA LEU A 133 6.06 1.10 36.74
C LEU A 133 6.08 -0.30 36.13
N GLY A 134 5.16 -1.15 36.59
CA GLY A 134 4.64 -2.35 35.93
C GLY A 134 5.62 -3.18 35.10
N ARG A 135 6.17 -4.24 35.71
CA ARG A 135 6.93 -5.31 35.02
C ARG A 135 6.19 -5.74 33.75
N GLY A 136 6.76 -5.44 32.57
CA GLY A 136 6.29 -5.94 31.27
C GLY A 136 5.76 -4.91 30.27
N LYS A 137 5.75 -3.60 30.56
CA LYS A 137 5.40 -2.56 29.58
C LYS A 137 6.65 -1.89 29.00
N ALA A 138 6.73 -1.80 27.68
CA ALA A 138 7.81 -1.08 26.99
C ALA A 138 7.68 0.43 27.21
N TYR A 139 8.82 1.11 27.35
CA TYR A 139 8.89 2.56 27.61
C TYR A 139 9.17 3.32 26.31
N ILE A 140 8.12 3.92 25.72
CA ILE A 140 8.22 4.49 24.36
C ILE A 140 7.59 5.89 24.31
N PRO A 141 8.31 6.96 24.69
CA PRO A 141 7.82 8.33 24.67
C PRO A 141 7.38 8.81 23.28
N SER A 142 8.04 8.30 22.22
CA SER A 142 7.70 8.66 20.84
C SER A 142 6.29 8.23 20.43
N ALA A 143 5.74 7.18 21.06
CA ALA A 143 4.38 6.72 20.80
C ALA A 143 3.32 7.77 21.20
N SER A 144 3.50 8.40 22.38
CA SER A 144 2.59 9.44 22.88
C SER A 144 2.60 10.68 21.98
N SER A 145 3.79 11.14 21.60
CA SER A 145 3.97 12.27 20.66
C SER A 145 3.33 11.97 19.30
N GLY A 146 3.50 10.75 18.77
CA GLY A 146 2.89 10.33 17.51
C GLY A 146 1.36 10.36 17.54
N ILE A 147 0.74 9.95 18.64
CA ILE A 147 -0.73 9.98 18.81
C ILE A 147 -1.25 11.41 18.90
N VAL A 148 -0.58 12.27 19.68
CA VAL A 148 -0.98 13.69 19.82
C VAL A 148 -0.87 14.42 18.48
N ILE A 149 0.26 14.27 17.77
CA ILE A 149 0.46 14.86 16.44
C ILE A 149 -0.59 14.31 15.48
N GLY A 150 -0.84 13.00 15.49
CA GLY A 150 -1.87 12.36 14.67
C GLY A 150 -3.28 12.91 14.92
N GLY A 151 -3.65 13.12 16.19
CA GLY A 151 -4.93 13.71 16.57
C GLY A 151 -5.09 15.15 16.05
N VAL A 152 -4.07 16.00 16.24
CA VAL A 152 -4.06 17.38 15.73
C VAL A 152 -4.17 17.40 14.21
N LEU A 153 -3.34 16.62 13.52
CA LEU A 153 -3.38 16.52 12.06
C LEU A 153 -4.72 15.98 11.54
N GLY A 154 -5.33 15.05 12.27
CA GLY A 154 -6.66 14.51 11.95
C GLY A 154 -7.78 15.54 12.07
N VAL A 155 -7.77 16.37 13.11
CA VAL A 155 -8.72 17.47 13.26
C VAL A 155 -8.50 18.52 12.17
N LEU A 156 -7.24 18.90 11.90
CA LEU A 156 -6.91 19.82 10.81
C LEU A 156 -7.36 19.30 9.44
N GLN A 157 -7.15 18.01 9.16
CA GLN A 157 -7.62 17.37 7.94
C GLN A 157 -9.15 17.37 7.84
N THR A 158 -9.86 17.11 8.95
CA THR A 158 -11.33 17.16 9.00
C THR A 158 -11.82 18.55 8.62
N LEU A 159 -11.31 19.59 9.29
CA LEU A 159 -11.66 20.98 9.01
C LEU A 159 -11.34 21.36 7.57
N PHE A 160 -10.15 21.01 7.09
CA PHE A 160 -9.73 21.26 5.72
C PHE A 160 -10.69 20.64 4.70
N LEU A 161 -11.03 19.37 4.86
CA LEU A 161 -11.96 18.67 3.96
C LEU A 161 -13.36 19.27 3.97
N ILE A 162 -13.89 19.66 5.14
CA ILE A 162 -15.21 20.29 5.25
C ILE A 162 -15.24 21.63 4.53
N PHE A 163 -14.25 22.50 4.78
CA PHE A 163 -14.21 23.84 4.17
C PHE A 163 -13.86 23.79 2.67
N THR A 164 -13.06 22.82 2.23
CA THR A 164 -12.63 22.69 0.83
C THR A 164 -13.44 21.68 0.02
N ALA A 165 -14.48 21.06 0.58
CA ALA A 165 -15.28 20.04 -0.11
C ALA A 165 -15.79 20.53 -1.48
N LYS A 166 -16.41 21.71 -1.53
CA LYS A 166 -16.94 22.29 -2.78
C LYS A 166 -15.86 22.54 -3.84
N PRO A 167 -14.77 23.31 -3.56
CA PRO A 167 -13.74 23.54 -4.56
C PRO A 167 -13.01 22.26 -4.98
N MET A 168 -12.83 21.29 -4.07
CA MET A 168 -12.21 20.00 -4.42
C MET A 168 -13.08 19.16 -5.34
N LEU A 169 -14.41 19.11 -5.11
CA LEU A 169 -15.35 18.43 -6.00
C LEU A 169 -15.40 19.07 -7.38
N ASN A 170 -15.44 20.41 -7.45
CA ASN A 170 -15.36 21.14 -8.72
C ASN A 170 -14.05 20.87 -9.45
N TYR A 171 -12.91 20.79 -8.74
CA TYR A 171 -11.62 20.43 -9.34
C TYR A 171 -11.62 19.00 -9.91
N MET A 172 -12.30 18.07 -9.26
CA MET A 172 -12.52 16.73 -9.81
C MET A 172 -13.48 16.69 -11.00
N GLY A 173 -14.08 17.82 -11.37
CA GLY A 173 -15.01 17.93 -12.49
C GLY A 173 -16.45 17.54 -12.14
N VAL A 174 -16.81 17.63 -10.86
CA VAL A 174 -18.19 17.52 -10.40
C VAL A 174 -18.73 18.92 -10.17
N ASP A 175 -19.34 19.51 -11.20
CA ASP A 175 -19.95 20.84 -11.12
C ASP A 175 -21.21 20.84 -10.24
N SER A 176 -21.62 22.00 -9.73
CA SER A 176 -22.80 22.14 -8.86
C SER A 176 -24.13 21.74 -9.50
N ASN A 177 -24.19 21.71 -10.84
CA ASN A 177 -25.37 21.25 -11.60
C ASN A 177 -25.37 19.73 -11.83
N SER A 178 -24.26 19.05 -11.53
CA SER A 178 -24.14 17.61 -11.69
C SER A 178 -25.03 16.88 -10.68
N PRO A 179 -25.73 15.80 -11.07
CA PRO A 179 -26.48 14.98 -10.13
C PRO A 179 -25.59 14.36 -9.04
N MET A 180 -24.28 14.23 -9.29
CA MET A 180 -23.31 13.69 -8.33
C MET A 180 -22.93 14.68 -7.22
N PHE A 181 -23.14 15.99 -7.41
CA PHE A 181 -22.57 17.01 -6.52
C PHE A 181 -23.08 16.91 -5.09
N LYS A 182 -24.41 16.87 -4.90
CA LYS A 182 -25.04 16.76 -3.58
C LYS A 182 -24.60 15.51 -2.81
N PRO A 183 -24.73 14.28 -3.37
CA PRO A 183 -24.30 13.07 -2.66
C PRO A 183 -22.79 13.06 -2.40
N ALA A 184 -21.97 13.58 -3.32
CA ALA A 184 -20.51 13.62 -3.13
C ALA A 184 -20.13 14.58 -1.99
N GLN A 185 -20.73 15.78 -1.96
CA GLN A 185 -20.47 16.74 -0.90
C GLN A 185 -20.93 16.21 0.47
N GLN A 186 -22.11 15.59 0.53
CA GLN A 186 -22.61 14.98 1.76
C GLN A 186 -21.68 13.87 2.24
N TYR A 187 -21.32 12.93 1.37
CA TYR A 187 -20.42 11.82 1.72
C TYR A 187 -19.05 12.32 2.18
N LEU A 188 -18.41 13.21 1.41
CA LEU A 188 -17.09 13.75 1.73
C LEU A 188 -17.07 14.48 3.07
N THR A 189 -18.10 15.30 3.34
CA THR A 189 -18.23 16.04 4.60
C THR A 189 -18.43 15.09 5.78
N LEU A 190 -19.34 14.12 5.66
CA LEU A 190 -19.57 13.12 6.70
C LEU A 190 -18.31 12.28 6.95
N ARG A 191 -17.73 11.70 5.89
CA ARG A 191 -16.54 10.84 5.96
C ARG A 191 -15.34 11.54 6.60
N SER A 192 -15.25 12.87 6.45
CA SER A 192 -14.18 13.69 7.05
C SER A 192 -14.12 13.58 8.57
N PHE A 193 -15.25 13.40 9.26
CA PHE A 193 -15.29 13.21 10.72
C PHE A 193 -14.61 11.93 11.19
N GLY A 194 -14.38 10.97 10.29
CA GLY A 194 -13.58 9.77 10.54
C GLY A 194 -12.07 9.98 10.37
N ALA A 195 -11.61 11.10 9.81
CA ALA A 195 -10.18 11.37 9.61
C ALA A 195 -9.34 11.35 10.90
N PRO A 196 -9.81 11.88 12.05
CA PRO A 196 -9.05 11.82 13.30
C PRO A 196 -8.78 10.38 13.73
N ALA A 197 -9.82 9.53 13.67
CA ALA A 197 -9.70 8.13 14.03
C ALA A 197 -8.74 7.38 13.09
N VAL A 198 -8.82 7.61 11.77
CA VAL A 198 -7.94 7.01 10.76
C VAL A 198 -6.48 7.40 10.99
N ILE A 199 -6.19 8.67 11.28
CA ILE A 199 -4.81 9.13 11.42
C ILE A 199 -4.21 8.65 12.75
N ILE A 200 -4.98 8.67 13.83
CA ILE A 200 -4.57 8.10 15.12
C ILE A 200 -4.33 6.60 14.99
N SER A 201 -5.24 5.85 14.35
CA SER A 201 -5.08 4.41 14.16
C SER A 201 -3.82 4.11 13.35
N MET A 202 -3.56 4.85 12.26
CA MET A 202 -2.34 4.69 11.47
C MET A 202 -1.06 5.01 12.27
N ALA A 203 -1.08 6.05 13.11
CA ALA A 203 0.06 6.36 13.99
C ALA A 203 0.33 5.20 14.97
N ILE A 204 -0.71 4.66 15.61
CA ILE A 204 -0.60 3.52 16.52
C ILE A 204 -0.10 2.27 15.77
N GLN A 205 -0.58 2.03 14.56
CA GLN A 205 -0.05 0.95 13.71
C GLN A 205 1.43 1.15 13.36
N GLY A 206 1.90 2.40 13.22
CA GLY A 206 3.32 2.71 13.11
C GLY A 206 4.11 2.31 14.36
N VAL A 207 3.57 2.59 15.54
CA VAL A 207 4.15 2.16 16.84
C VAL A 207 4.24 0.64 16.94
N PHE A 208 3.13 -0.07 16.69
CA PHE A 208 3.09 -1.54 16.72
C PHE A 208 4.08 -2.17 15.73
N ARG A 209 4.21 -1.61 14.51
CA ARG A 209 5.23 -2.04 13.55
C ARG A 209 6.65 -1.78 14.04
N GLY A 210 6.88 -0.69 14.76
CA GLY A 210 8.19 -0.36 15.36
C GLY A 210 8.63 -1.39 16.40
N ILE A 211 7.71 -1.83 17.28
CA ILE A 211 7.94 -2.90 18.26
C ILE A 211 7.76 -4.33 17.70
N ARG A 212 7.60 -4.45 16.37
CA ARG A 212 7.46 -5.73 15.65
C ARG A 212 6.20 -6.55 15.97
N ASP A 213 5.15 -5.95 16.52
CA ASP A 213 3.82 -6.58 16.65
C ASP A 213 2.94 -6.22 15.44
N THR A 214 2.79 -7.16 14.50
CA THR A 214 1.94 -6.99 13.32
C THR A 214 0.55 -7.64 13.47
N LYS A 215 0.34 -8.46 14.51
CA LYS A 215 -0.90 -9.22 14.70
C LYS A 215 -1.97 -8.37 15.36
N THR A 216 -1.59 -7.59 16.36
CA THR A 216 -2.52 -6.71 17.08
C THR A 216 -3.21 -5.70 16.16
N PRO A 217 -2.48 -4.97 15.28
CA PRO A 217 -3.08 -4.15 14.23
C PRO A 217 -4.10 -4.88 13.37
N LEU A 218 -3.74 -6.07 12.89
CA LEU A 218 -4.56 -6.85 11.98
C LEU A 218 -5.91 -7.23 12.61
N TYR A 219 -5.91 -7.77 13.84
CA TYR A 219 -7.16 -8.15 14.50
C TYR A 219 -8.09 -6.96 14.74
N ALA A 220 -7.54 -5.80 15.10
CA ALA A 220 -8.34 -4.59 15.28
C ALA A 220 -8.98 -4.14 13.95
N THR A 221 -8.22 -4.14 12.85
CA THR A 221 -8.72 -3.79 11.52
C THR A 221 -9.80 -4.76 11.06
N VAL A 222 -9.57 -6.07 11.16
CA VAL A 222 -10.55 -7.09 10.76
C VAL A 222 -11.87 -6.95 11.54
N MET A 223 -11.81 -6.70 12.85
CA MET A 223 -13.03 -6.45 13.64
C MET A 223 -13.74 -5.17 13.22
N GLY A 224 -12.98 -4.11 12.92
CA GLY A 224 -13.51 -2.85 12.41
C GLY A 224 -14.18 -3.01 11.06
N ASP A 225 -13.55 -3.69 10.12
CA ASP A 225 -14.05 -3.93 8.78
C ASP A 225 -15.28 -4.86 8.81
N ALA A 226 -15.27 -5.89 9.65
CA ALA A 226 -16.45 -6.71 9.89
C ALA A 226 -17.62 -5.87 10.42
N THR A 227 -17.35 -4.95 11.35
CA THR A 227 -18.36 -4.01 11.85
C THR A 227 -18.88 -3.11 10.73
N ASN A 228 -18.00 -2.60 9.86
CA ASN A 228 -18.40 -1.80 8.71
C ASN A 228 -19.32 -2.58 7.77
N ILE A 229 -18.93 -3.79 7.36
CA ILE A 229 -19.72 -4.67 6.48
C ILE A 229 -21.11 -4.96 7.06
N ILE A 230 -21.25 -5.06 8.39
CA ILE A 230 -22.54 -5.27 9.05
C ILE A 230 -23.37 -3.97 9.12
N LEU A 231 -22.74 -2.84 9.45
CA LEU A 231 -23.42 -1.55 9.60
C LEU A 231 -23.87 -0.96 8.26
N ASP A 232 -23.12 -1.22 7.19
CA ASP A 232 -23.37 -0.74 5.83
C ASP A 232 -24.80 -1.04 5.35
N PRO A 233 -25.24 -2.30 5.22
CA PRO A 233 -26.60 -2.61 4.76
C PRO A 233 -27.68 -2.14 5.75
N LEU A 234 -27.38 -2.12 7.06
CA LEU A 234 -28.29 -1.65 8.09
C LEU A 234 -28.57 -0.16 7.93
N LEU A 235 -27.54 0.68 7.82
CA LEU A 235 -27.70 2.12 7.70
C LEU A 235 -28.14 2.55 6.30
N MET A 236 -27.65 1.88 5.25
CA MET A 236 -28.00 2.21 3.87
C MET A 236 -29.44 1.83 3.53
N PHE A 237 -29.85 0.58 3.79
CA PHE A 237 -31.12 0.05 3.31
C PHE A 237 -32.22 0.01 4.39
N VAL A 238 -31.89 -0.32 5.64
CA VAL A 238 -32.91 -0.42 6.71
C VAL A 238 -33.29 0.97 7.23
N VAL A 239 -32.29 1.78 7.61
CA VAL A 239 -32.51 3.17 8.08
C VAL A 239 -32.72 4.13 6.90
N ARG A 240 -32.47 3.68 5.66
CA ARG A 240 -32.66 4.45 4.42
C ARG A 240 -31.85 5.75 4.37
N LEU A 241 -30.66 5.76 4.97
CA LEU A 241 -29.74 6.91 4.93
C LEU A 241 -28.95 6.97 3.61
N GLY A 242 -29.07 5.95 2.74
CA GLY A 242 -28.37 5.87 1.47
C GLY A 242 -26.87 6.07 1.64
N VAL A 243 -26.28 6.92 0.80
CA VAL A 243 -24.83 7.21 0.80
C VAL A 243 -24.35 7.79 2.15
N SER A 244 -25.18 8.56 2.85
CA SER A 244 -24.82 9.05 4.19
C SER A 244 -24.70 7.91 5.20
N GLY A 245 -25.48 6.84 5.04
CA GLY A 245 -25.39 5.63 5.85
C GLY A 245 -24.02 4.96 5.74
N ALA A 246 -23.50 4.79 4.52
CA ALA A 246 -22.16 4.25 4.26
C ALA A 246 -21.06 5.10 4.93
N ALA A 247 -21.14 6.43 4.81
CA ALA A 247 -20.18 7.32 5.47
C ALA A 247 -20.19 7.14 7.00
N ILE A 248 -21.38 7.06 7.61
CA ILE A 248 -21.56 6.89 9.06
C ILE A 248 -21.03 5.52 9.52
N ALA A 249 -21.36 4.44 8.80
CA ALA A 249 -20.84 3.11 9.08
C ALA A 249 -19.30 3.09 9.10
N HIS A 250 -18.68 3.73 8.10
CA HIS A 250 -17.24 3.87 8.04
C HIS A 250 -16.66 4.68 9.21
N ILE A 251 -17.31 5.77 9.62
CA ILE A 251 -16.87 6.56 10.78
C ILE A 251 -16.88 5.69 12.04
N PHE A 252 -17.98 4.99 12.32
CA PHE A 252 -18.09 4.12 13.49
C PHE A 252 -17.02 3.02 13.50
N SER A 253 -16.81 2.36 12.37
CA SER A 253 -15.76 1.35 12.20
C SER A 253 -14.36 1.92 12.48
N GLN A 254 -14.03 3.09 11.94
CA GLN A 254 -12.72 3.71 12.14
C GLN A 254 -12.49 4.12 13.59
N TYR A 255 -13.51 4.64 14.29
CA TYR A 255 -13.41 4.92 15.72
C TYR A 255 -13.26 3.63 16.54
N LEU A 256 -13.97 2.55 16.18
CA LEU A 256 -13.81 1.25 16.82
C LEU A 256 -12.37 0.74 16.68
N ILE A 257 -11.80 0.77 15.47
CA ILE A 257 -10.40 0.38 15.22
C ILE A 257 -9.46 1.24 16.08
N SER A 258 -9.65 2.56 16.08
CA SER A 258 -8.82 3.50 16.84
C SER A 258 -8.85 3.21 18.35
N ILE A 259 -10.04 2.94 18.90
CA ILE A 259 -10.23 2.61 20.32
C ILE A 259 -9.58 1.26 20.67
N LEU A 260 -9.79 0.22 19.85
CA LEU A 260 -9.20 -1.10 20.08
C LEU A 260 -7.67 -1.05 20.05
N LEU A 261 -7.10 -0.32 19.09
CA LEU A 261 -5.65 -0.12 18.98
C LEU A 261 -5.10 0.68 20.16
N LEU A 262 -5.76 1.76 20.56
CA LEU A 262 -5.33 2.57 21.70
C LEU A 262 -5.39 1.75 23.00
N TRP A 263 -6.45 0.97 23.19
CA TRP A 263 -6.60 0.10 24.34
C TRP A 263 -5.50 -0.98 24.39
N SER A 264 -5.20 -1.61 23.25
CA SER A 264 -4.12 -2.59 23.17
C SER A 264 -2.75 -1.94 23.43
N LEU A 265 -2.53 -0.74 22.89
CA LEU A 265 -1.29 0.00 23.10
C LEU A 265 -1.10 0.37 24.57
N MET A 266 -2.14 0.84 25.28
CA MET A 266 -2.06 1.17 26.71
C MET A 266 -1.75 -0.05 27.60
N LYS A 267 -2.02 -1.27 27.12
CA LYS A 267 -1.62 -2.50 27.80
C LYS A 267 -0.15 -2.83 27.60
N GLN A 268 0.41 -2.59 26.41
CA GLN A 268 1.78 -2.96 26.05
C GLN A 268 2.81 -1.85 26.33
N VAL A 269 2.40 -0.58 26.29
CA VAL A 269 3.29 0.59 26.34
C VAL A 269 2.81 1.58 27.39
N VAL A 270 3.74 2.13 28.18
CA VAL A 270 3.44 3.25 29.08
C VAL A 270 3.47 4.55 28.28
N LEU A 271 2.31 5.21 28.13
CA LEU A 271 2.22 6.55 27.55
C LEU A 271 2.67 7.60 28.57
N LEU A 272 3.62 8.46 28.20
CA LEU A 272 4.11 9.57 29.02
C LEU A 272 3.75 10.92 28.39
N PRO A 273 3.79 12.01 29.18
CA PRO A 273 3.64 13.36 28.63
C PRO A 273 4.68 13.60 27.50
N PRO A 274 4.25 14.19 26.38
CA PRO A 274 5.07 14.29 25.18
C PRO A 274 6.32 15.15 25.44
N THR A 275 7.50 14.56 25.27
CA THR A 275 8.78 15.30 25.38
C THR A 275 9.21 15.72 23.98
N MET A 276 9.08 17.02 23.66
CA MET A 276 9.37 17.58 22.33
C MET A 276 10.87 17.72 21.99
N LYS A 277 11.78 17.22 22.85
CA LYS A 277 13.20 17.57 22.81
C LYS A 277 14.14 16.56 22.13
N ASP A 278 13.72 15.32 21.90
CA ASP A 278 14.60 14.27 21.34
C ASP A 278 14.27 13.85 19.90
N PHE A 279 13.44 14.61 19.19
CA PHE A 279 13.21 14.32 17.78
C PHE A 279 14.45 14.65 16.95
N GLN A 280 15.13 13.63 16.44
CA GLN A 280 16.03 13.74 15.29
C GLN A 280 15.22 13.98 13.99
N PHE A 281 14.37 15.02 14.00
CA PHE A 281 13.42 15.41 12.95
C PHE A 281 14.08 15.46 11.58
N GLY A 282 15.30 16.00 11.46
CA GLY A 282 15.93 16.30 10.17
C GLY A 282 16.20 15.07 9.28
N LYS A 283 16.68 13.95 9.85
CA LYS A 283 17.08 12.77 9.05
C LYS A 283 15.88 11.89 8.69
N ILE A 284 14.95 11.72 9.63
CA ILE A 284 13.74 10.91 9.46
C ILE A 284 12.76 11.64 8.53
N LEU A 285 12.62 12.96 8.66
CA LEU A 285 11.74 13.75 7.80
C LEU A 285 12.27 13.82 6.36
N LYS A 286 13.58 13.75 6.13
CA LYS A 286 14.14 13.65 4.77
C LYS A 286 13.74 12.36 4.06
N ASN A 287 13.84 11.22 4.72
CA ASN A 287 13.45 9.92 4.14
C ASN A 287 11.91 9.80 4.01
N GLY A 288 11.18 10.22 5.04
CA GLY A 288 9.71 10.26 5.01
C GLY A 288 9.17 11.21 3.94
N PHE A 289 9.83 12.34 3.70
CA PHE A 289 9.46 13.28 2.63
C PHE A 289 9.70 12.69 1.24
N LEU A 290 10.84 12.02 1.01
CA LEU A 290 11.08 11.32 -0.26
C LEU A 290 10.02 10.24 -0.53
N LEU A 291 9.62 9.51 0.51
CA LEU A 291 8.55 8.52 0.41
C LEU A 291 7.19 9.18 0.13
N LEU A 292 6.89 10.31 0.77
CA LEU A 292 5.69 11.11 0.51
C LEU A 292 5.66 11.62 -0.93
N VAL A 293 6.77 12.13 -1.46
CA VAL A 293 6.85 12.60 -2.85
C VAL A 293 6.60 11.43 -3.82
N LYS A 294 7.20 10.27 -3.57
CA LYS A 294 6.95 9.05 -4.36
C LYS A 294 5.47 8.68 -4.36
N VAL A 295 4.89 8.49 -3.18
CA VAL A 295 3.51 8.01 -3.06
C VAL A 295 2.52 9.07 -3.52
N GLY A 296 2.79 10.34 -3.26
CA GLY A 296 2.04 11.48 -3.77
C GLY A 296 1.99 11.49 -5.31
N ALA A 297 3.15 11.34 -5.96
CA ALA A 297 3.23 11.26 -7.43
C ALA A 297 2.45 10.06 -7.99
N ALA A 298 2.61 8.88 -7.38
CA ALA A 298 1.90 7.66 -7.80
C ALA A 298 0.38 7.79 -7.65
N THR A 299 -0.08 8.34 -6.53
CA THR A 299 -1.51 8.45 -6.21
C THR A 299 -2.19 9.56 -6.97
N PHE A 300 -1.46 10.64 -7.28
CA PHE A 300 -1.97 11.71 -8.12
C PHE A 300 -2.39 11.21 -9.51
N CYS A 301 -1.65 10.27 -10.12
CA CYS A 301 -2.05 9.68 -11.40
C CYS A 301 -3.40 8.95 -11.32
N VAL A 302 -3.63 8.20 -10.23
CA VAL A 302 -4.90 7.48 -10.00
C VAL A 302 -6.03 8.47 -9.71
N THR A 303 -5.79 9.48 -8.87
CA THR A 303 -6.76 10.54 -8.55
C THR A 303 -7.12 11.37 -9.78
N LEU A 304 -6.15 11.67 -10.66
CA LEU A 304 -6.39 12.34 -11.93
C LEU A 304 -7.22 11.47 -12.88
N SER A 305 -6.97 10.16 -12.91
CA SER A 305 -7.78 9.22 -13.69
C SER A 305 -9.24 9.21 -13.23
N ALA A 306 -9.47 9.21 -11.90
CA ALA A 306 -10.81 9.35 -11.32
C ALA A 306 -11.47 10.69 -11.68
N SER A 307 -10.73 11.81 -11.63
CA SER A 307 -11.21 13.13 -12.07
C SER A 307 -11.63 13.12 -13.55
N LEU A 308 -10.81 12.53 -14.42
CA LEU A 308 -11.13 12.41 -15.84
C LEU A 308 -12.36 11.52 -16.09
N ALA A 309 -12.54 10.45 -15.31
CA ALA A 309 -13.74 9.61 -15.39
C ALA A 309 -14.99 10.36 -14.90
N ALA A 310 -14.89 11.11 -13.79
CA ALA A 310 -15.96 11.95 -13.25
C ALA A 310 -16.43 13.01 -14.25
N ARG A 311 -15.49 13.67 -14.95
CA ARG A 311 -15.77 14.65 -16.00
C ARG A 311 -16.55 14.08 -17.20
N LYS A 312 -16.50 12.77 -17.43
CA LYS A 312 -17.24 12.09 -18.50
C LYS A 312 -18.66 11.67 -18.08
N GLY A 313 -19.03 11.88 -16.82
CA GLY A 313 -20.38 11.61 -16.30
C GLY A 313 -20.44 10.51 -15.24
N SER A 314 -21.59 10.41 -14.57
CA SER A 314 -21.82 9.49 -13.45
C SER A 314 -21.67 8.02 -13.84
N THR A 315 -22.27 7.58 -14.95
CA THR A 315 -22.18 6.19 -15.40
C THR A 315 -20.73 5.77 -15.65
N THR A 316 -19.93 6.63 -16.27
CA THR A 316 -18.51 6.39 -16.54
C THR A 316 -17.70 6.29 -15.25
N MET A 317 -17.93 7.20 -14.31
CA MET A 317 -17.23 7.20 -13.03
C MET A 317 -17.64 6.03 -12.12
N ALA A 318 -18.91 5.61 -12.13
CA ALA A 318 -19.38 4.43 -11.42
C ALA A 318 -18.69 3.15 -11.92
N ALA A 319 -18.64 2.95 -13.24
CA ALA A 319 -17.93 1.83 -13.84
C ALA A 319 -16.43 1.89 -13.54
N PHE A 320 -15.83 3.09 -13.63
CA PHE A 320 -14.42 3.31 -13.28
C PHE A 320 -14.14 2.95 -11.83
N GLN A 321 -15.00 3.35 -10.89
CA GLN A 321 -14.84 3.08 -9.45
C GLN A 321 -14.85 1.57 -9.16
N ILE A 322 -15.80 0.82 -9.74
CA ILE A 322 -15.87 -0.65 -9.56
C ILE A 322 -14.60 -1.31 -10.10
N CYS A 323 -14.23 -0.98 -11.34
CA CYS A 323 -13.04 -1.55 -11.97
C CYS A 323 -11.76 -1.17 -11.24
N LEU A 324 -11.63 0.08 -10.77
CA LEU A 324 -10.47 0.55 -10.00
C LEU A 324 -10.39 -0.16 -8.64
N GLN A 325 -11.53 -0.38 -7.99
CA GLN A 325 -11.56 -1.07 -6.70
C GLN A 325 -11.10 -2.53 -6.84
N ILE A 326 -11.61 -3.24 -7.85
CA ILE A 326 -11.15 -4.61 -8.16
C ILE A 326 -9.66 -4.60 -8.50
N TRP A 327 -9.25 -3.69 -9.37
CA TRP A 327 -7.86 -3.56 -9.81
C TRP A 327 -6.90 -3.31 -8.65
N MET A 328 -7.27 -2.43 -7.71
CA MET A 328 -6.49 -2.19 -6.48
C MET A 328 -6.49 -3.42 -5.57
N ALA A 329 -7.66 -4.02 -5.33
CA ALA A 329 -7.79 -5.14 -4.41
C ALA A 329 -6.97 -6.35 -4.82
N THR A 330 -6.98 -6.71 -6.10
CA THR A 330 -6.17 -7.82 -6.61
C THR A 330 -4.69 -7.47 -6.63
N SER A 331 -4.34 -6.21 -6.90
CA SER A 331 -2.95 -5.75 -6.91
C SER A 331 -2.32 -5.76 -5.51
N LEU A 332 -3.11 -5.47 -4.46
CA LEU A 332 -2.62 -5.48 -3.08
C LEU A 332 -2.21 -6.88 -2.60
N LEU A 333 -2.71 -7.95 -3.22
CA LEU A 333 -2.24 -9.30 -2.92
C LEU A 333 -0.75 -9.49 -3.26
N ALA A 334 -0.25 -8.79 -4.28
CA ALA A 334 1.17 -8.82 -4.63
C ALA A 334 2.05 -8.05 -3.63
N ASP A 335 1.46 -7.19 -2.80
CA ASP A 335 2.20 -6.44 -1.78
C ASP A 335 2.69 -7.38 -0.66
N GLY A 336 1.95 -8.44 -0.32
CA GLY A 336 2.41 -9.45 0.63
C GLY A 336 3.68 -10.17 0.15
N LEU A 337 3.77 -10.46 -1.16
CA LEU A 337 4.99 -10.98 -1.77
C LEU A 337 6.11 -9.93 -1.82
N ALA A 338 5.79 -8.67 -2.05
CA ALA A 338 6.76 -7.57 -2.02
C ALA A 338 7.37 -7.37 -0.62
N VAL A 339 6.57 -7.48 0.44
CA VAL A 339 7.03 -7.42 1.84
C VAL A 339 7.98 -8.58 2.17
N ALA A 340 7.66 -9.79 1.70
CA ALA A 340 8.57 -10.94 1.85
C ALA A 340 9.91 -10.70 1.14
N GLY A 341 9.86 -10.23 -0.11
CA GLY A 341 11.05 -9.86 -0.86
C GLY A 341 11.87 -8.76 -0.18
N GLN A 342 11.21 -7.73 0.36
CA GLN A 342 11.85 -6.66 1.12
C GLN A 342 12.64 -7.20 2.32
N ALA A 343 12.03 -8.10 3.11
CA ALA A 343 12.65 -8.66 4.31
C ALA A 343 13.87 -9.54 4.00
N ILE A 344 13.73 -10.48 3.07
CA ILE A 344 14.80 -11.42 2.68
C ILE A 344 15.98 -10.64 2.09
N ILE A 345 15.70 -9.72 1.14
CA ILE A 345 16.74 -8.93 0.49
C ILE A 345 17.47 -8.03 1.49
N ALA A 346 16.76 -7.39 2.43
CA ALA A 346 17.38 -6.59 3.47
C ALA A 346 18.34 -7.41 4.35
N SER A 347 17.94 -8.64 4.73
CA SER A 347 18.77 -9.56 5.51
C SER A 347 20.03 -9.98 4.76
N GLU A 348 19.90 -10.38 3.50
CA GLU A 348 21.04 -10.81 2.67
C GLU A 348 21.98 -9.65 2.33
N PHE A 349 21.45 -8.43 2.15
CA PHE A 349 22.27 -7.22 2.06
C PHE A 349 23.08 -6.95 3.34
N ALA A 350 22.49 -7.17 4.52
CA ALA A 350 23.17 -7.01 5.80
C ALA A 350 24.32 -8.03 5.96
N LYS A 351 24.10 -9.28 5.53
CA LYS A 351 25.12 -10.35 5.49
C LYS A 351 26.20 -10.14 4.41
N ARG A 352 25.98 -9.19 3.47
CA ARG A 352 26.82 -8.94 2.29
C ARG A 352 26.92 -10.14 1.33
N ASP A 353 25.97 -11.08 1.38
CA ASP A 353 25.87 -12.18 0.43
C ASP A 353 25.10 -11.75 -0.80
N TYR A 354 25.83 -11.08 -1.68
CA TYR A 354 25.23 -10.50 -2.87
C TYR A 354 24.72 -11.52 -3.87
N LYS A 355 25.26 -12.75 -3.91
CA LYS A 355 24.76 -13.79 -4.83
C LYS A 355 23.34 -14.19 -4.43
N LYS A 356 23.11 -14.39 -3.13
CA LYS A 356 21.78 -14.67 -2.58
C LYS A 356 20.80 -13.52 -2.77
N VAL A 357 21.26 -12.27 -2.74
CA VAL A 357 20.42 -11.10 -3.10
C VAL A 357 19.88 -11.22 -4.53
N ILE A 358 20.72 -11.57 -5.50
CA ILE A 358 20.30 -11.73 -6.91
C ILE A 358 19.29 -12.87 -7.05
N GLU A 359 19.60 -14.00 -6.42
CA GLU A 359 18.77 -15.21 -6.46
C GLU A 359 17.39 -14.96 -5.85
N SER A 360 17.35 -14.37 -4.65
CA SER A 360 16.12 -13.99 -3.96
C SER A 360 15.31 -12.99 -4.78
N ALA A 361 15.94 -11.93 -5.29
CA ALA A 361 15.24 -10.93 -6.12
C ALA A 361 14.65 -11.54 -7.39
N SER A 362 15.40 -12.42 -8.08
CA SER A 362 14.91 -13.13 -9.26
C SER A 362 13.75 -14.04 -8.93
N ARG A 363 13.80 -14.76 -7.81
CA ARG A 363 12.74 -15.70 -7.41
C ARG A 363 11.45 -14.95 -7.05
N VAL A 364 11.54 -13.89 -6.25
CA VAL A 364 10.36 -13.09 -5.86
C VAL A 364 9.72 -12.43 -7.09
N LEU A 365 10.52 -11.96 -8.06
CA LEU A 365 10.00 -11.43 -9.32
C LEU A 365 9.29 -12.50 -10.17
N GLN A 366 9.83 -13.72 -10.24
CA GLN A 366 9.18 -14.84 -10.94
C GLN A 366 7.85 -15.22 -10.27
N LEU A 367 7.83 -15.32 -8.94
CA LEU A 367 6.61 -15.58 -8.18
C LEU A 367 5.59 -14.45 -8.37
N GLY A 368 6.04 -13.19 -8.43
CA GLY A 368 5.18 -12.04 -8.71
C GLY A 368 4.55 -12.11 -10.10
N LEU A 369 5.31 -12.52 -11.11
CA LEU A 369 4.79 -12.76 -12.46
C LEU A 369 3.76 -13.89 -12.47
N ILE A 370 4.04 -15.02 -11.81
CA ILE A 370 3.11 -16.16 -11.69
C ILE A 370 1.82 -15.71 -11.00
N LEU A 371 1.93 -15.03 -9.86
CA LEU A 371 0.79 -14.49 -9.12
C LEU A 371 -0.06 -13.58 -10.00
N GLY A 372 0.56 -12.61 -10.70
CA GLY A 372 -0.17 -11.70 -11.56
C GLY A 372 -0.82 -12.38 -12.77
N LEU A 373 -0.22 -13.44 -13.33
CA LEU A 373 -0.85 -14.26 -14.37
C LEU A 373 -2.05 -15.05 -13.84
N VAL A 374 -1.93 -15.67 -12.66
CA VAL A 374 -3.04 -16.36 -11.99
C VAL A 374 -4.18 -15.39 -11.71
N LEU A 375 -3.88 -14.20 -11.19
CA LEU A 375 -4.88 -13.16 -10.95
C LEU A 375 -5.54 -12.67 -12.25
N SER A 376 -4.77 -12.52 -13.34
CA SER A 376 -5.32 -12.15 -14.64
C SER A 376 -6.35 -13.18 -15.15
N VAL A 377 -5.99 -14.47 -15.12
CA VAL A 377 -6.89 -15.57 -15.53
C VAL A 377 -8.13 -15.59 -14.64
N LEU A 378 -7.96 -15.49 -13.32
CA LEU A 378 -9.06 -15.48 -12.36
C LEU A 378 -10.04 -14.33 -12.64
N LEU A 379 -9.55 -13.13 -12.93
CA LEU A 379 -10.40 -11.97 -13.20
C LEU A 379 -11.12 -12.06 -14.55
N ILE A 380 -10.47 -12.57 -15.59
CA ILE A 380 -11.12 -12.80 -16.90
C ILE A 380 -12.25 -13.82 -16.77
N SER A 381 -12.06 -14.87 -15.96
CA SER A 381 -13.09 -15.88 -15.75
C SER A 381 -14.22 -15.39 -14.84
N LEU A 382 -13.91 -14.63 -13.78
CA LEU A 382 -14.89 -14.30 -12.74
C LEU A 382 -15.68 -13.01 -13.01
N LEU A 383 -15.05 -11.95 -13.51
CA LEU A 383 -15.70 -10.64 -13.63
C LEU A 383 -16.86 -10.54 -14.63
N PRO A 384 -16.88 -11.28 -15.76
CA PRO A 384 -18.04 -11.29 -16.66
C PRO A 384 -19.33 -11.69 -15.93
N PHE A 385 -19.23 -12.59 -14.96
CA PHE A 385 -20.36 -13.05 -14.14
C PHE A 385 -20.50 -12.23 -12.85
N GLY A 386 -19.38 -11.87 -12.22
CA GLY A 386 -19.33 -11.18 -10.92
C GLY A 386 -19.68 -9.69 -10.99
N SER A 387 -19.64 -9.05 -12.16
CA SER A 387 -19.96 -7.62 -12.30
C SER A 387 -21.37 -7.26 -11.83
N LYS A 388 -22.34 -8.18 -11.95
CA LYS A 388 -23.72 -8.00 -11.45
C LYS A 388 -23.83 -7.93 -9.92
N LEU A 389 -22.83 -8.42 -9.20
CA LEU A 389 -22.77 -8.28 -7.74
C LEU A 389 -22.59 -6.81 -7.32
N PHE A 390 -22.01 -5.98 -8.18
CA PHE A 390 -21.75 -4.58 -7.87
C PHE A 390 -22.87 -3.65 -8.31
N THR A 391 -23.59 -3.97 -9.38
CA THR A 391 -24.67 -3.12 -9.88
C THR A 391 -25.61 -3.86 -10.84
N ASN A 392 -26.86 -3.40 -10.87
CA ASN A 392 -27.88 -3.85 -11.81
C ASN A 392 -28.03 -2.91 -13.02
N ASP A 393 -27.31 -1.79 -13.07
CA ASP A 393 -27.41 -0.82 -14.16
C ASP A 393 -26.74 -1.35 -15.44
N ARG A 394 -27.52 -1.52 -16.51
CA ARG A 394 -27.04 -2.06 -17.79
C ARG A 394 -25.95 -1.19 -18.43
N SER A 395 -26.04 0.13 -18.30
CA SER A 395 -25.09 1.07 -18.89
C SER A 395 -23.73 1.01 -18.16
N VAL A 396 -23.77 0.87 -16.83
CA VAL A 396 -22.55 0.67 -16.02
C VAL A 396 -21.93 -0.70 -16.33
N LEU A 397 -22.73 -1.77 -16.42
CA LEU A 397 -22.25 -3.12 -16.74
C LEU A 397 -21.57 -3.17 -18.11
N GLN A 398 -22.10 -2.50 -19.13
CA GLN A 398 -21.45 -2.42 -20.45
C GLN A 398 -20.07 -1.77 -20.38
N LEU A 399 -19.92 -0.69 -19.62
CA LEU A 399 -18.62 -0.04 -19.40
C LEU A 399 -17.65 -0.92 -18.59
N ILE A 400 -18.15 -1.64 -17.59
CA ILE A 400 -17.35 -2.63 -16.85
C ILE A 400 -16.81 -3.70 -17.80
N SER A 401 -17.64 -4.25 -18.69
CA SER A 401 -17.21 -5.24 -19.68
C SER A 401 -16.08 -4.72 -20.58
N ILE A 402 -16.07 -3.43 -20.92
CA ILE A 402 -14.96 -2.78 -21.65
C ILE A 402 -13.71 -2.64 -20.76
N GLY A 403 -13.88 -2.42 -19.46
CA GLY A 403 -12.79 -2.26 -18.49
C GLY A 403 -12.09 -3.58 -18.08
N ILE A 404 -12.82 -4.69 -18.03
CA ILE A 404 -12.33 -6.00 -17.56
C ILE A 404 -11.00 -6.42 -18.23
N PRO A 405 -10.83 -6.35 -19.56
CA PRO A 405 -9.58 -6.72 -20.21
C PRO A 405 -8.39 -5.91 -19.70
N TYR A 406 -8.56 -4.60 -19.46
CA TYR A 406 -7.50 -3.74 -18.94
C TYR A 406 -7.17 -4.09 -17.49
N VAL A 407 -8.20 -4.30 -16.66
CA VAL A 407 -8.02 -4.68 -15.25
C VAL A 407 -7.25 -5.99 -15.15
N ALA A 408 -7.63 -7.02 -15.91
CA ALA A 408 -6.99 -8.33 -15.86
C ALA A 408 -5.59 -8.33 -16.51
N ALA A 409 -5.47 -7.81 -17.74
CA ALA A 409 -4.21 -7.84 -18.48
C ALA A 409 -3.09 -7.04 -17.79
N THR A 410 -3.44 -6.07 -16.95
CA THR A 410 -2.45 -5.31 -16.15
C THR A 410 -2.03 -6.00 -14.86
N GLN A 411 -2.68 -7.08 -14.40
CA GLN A 411 -2.29 -7.74 -13.13
C GLN A 411 -0.84 -8.28 -13.11
N PRO A 412 -0.31 -8.92 -14.17
CA PRO A 412 1.11 -9.31 -14.22
C PRO A 412 2.05 -8.11 -14.11
N ILE A 413 1.66 -6.99 -14.73
CA ILE A 413 2.42 -5.74 -14.70
C ILE A 413 2.39 -5.16 -13.28
N ASN A 414 1.20 -5.10 -12.67
CA ASN A 414 1.04 -4.59 -11.32
C ASN A 414 1.85 -5.41 -10.32
N ALA A 415 1.72 -6.74 -10.34
CA ALA A 415 2.42 -7.61 -9.40
C ALA A 415 3.94 -7.41 -9.46
N LEU A 416 4.51 -7.29 -10.66
CA LEU A 416 5.92 -6.94 -10.83
C LEU A 416 6.26 -5.56 -10.29
N ALA A 417 5.43 -4.55 -10.53
CA ALA A 417 5.66 -3.19 -10.03
C ALA A 417 5.68 -3.14 -8.49
N PHE A 418 4.77 -3.84 -7.81
CA PHE A 418 4.74 -3.96 -6.35
C PHE A 418 5.97 -4.70 -5.82
N VAL A 419 6.35 -5.83 -6.44
CA VAL A 419 7.57 -6.55 -6.06
C VAL A 419 8.82 -5.67 -6.22
N PHE A 420 8.92 -4.89 -7.31
CA PHE A 420 10.03 -3.95 -7.50
C PHE A 420 10.09 -2.87 -6.41
N ASP A 421 8.94 -2.40 -5.94
CA ASP A 421 8.89 -1.46 -4.82
C ASP A 421 9.44 -2.11 -3.55
N GLY A 422 9.05 -3.35 -3.24
CA GLY A 422 9.59 -4.12 -2.12
C GLY A 422 11.10 -4.33 -2.21
N ILE A 423 11.63 -4.67 -3.39
CA ILE A 423 13.07 -4.81 -3.63
C ILE A 423 13.81 -3.48 -3.39
N ASN A 424 13.28 -2.37 -3.91
CA ASN A 424 13.89 -1.05 -3.74
C ASN A 424 13.89 -0.60 -2.27
N TYR A 425 12.83 -0.92 -1.54
CA TYR A 425 12.74 -0.67 -0.10
C TYR A 425 13.70 -1.55 0.70
N GLY A 426 13.84 -2.83 0.35
CA GLY A 426 14.82 -3.73 0.96
C GLY A 426 16.25 -3.23 0.77
N ALA A 427 16.54 -2.62 -0.38
CA ALA A 427 17.83 -1.97 -0.68
C ALA A 427 17.99 -0.55 -0.09
N SER A 428 16.99 -0.04 0.65
CA SER A 428 16.98 1.28 1.31
C SER A 428 17.22 2.48 0.39
N ASP A 429 16.79 2.40 -0.87
CA ASP A 429 17.03 3.47 -1.84
C ASP A 429 15.80 4.33 -2.13
N PHE A 430 15.46 5.14 -1.14
CA PHE A 430 14.29 6.02 -1.22
C PHE A 430 14.48 7.17 -2.22
N THR A 431 15.73 7.61 -2.43
CA THR A 431 16.04 8.75 -3.32
C THR A 431 15.69 8.45 -4.77
N TYR A 432 16.21 7.36 -5.34
CA TYR A 432 15.89 7.05 -6.73
C TYR A 432 14.45 6.53 -6.87
N SER A 433 13.89 5.86 -5.86
CA SER A 433 12.47 5.51 -5.88
C SER A 433 11.56 6.75 -5.99
N ALA A 434 11.91 7.85 -5.32
CA ALA A 434 11.18 9.11 -5.43
C ALA A 434 11.33 9.78 -6.80
N TYR A 435 12.56 9.98 -7.28
CA TYR A 435 12.80 10.66 -8.57
C TYR A 435 12.25 9.87 -9.76
N SER A 436 12.41 8.54 -9.74
CA SER A 436 11.89 7.70 -10.82
C SER A 436 10.35 7.75 -10.86
N MET A 437 9.68 7.78 -9.72
CA MET A 437 8.21 7.91 -9.65
C MET A 437 7.71 9.27 -10.14
N ILE A 438 8.44 10.36 -9.86
CA ILE A 438 8.09 11.69 -10.39
C ILE A 438 8.18 11.68 -11.92
N MET A 439 9.25 11.11 -12.49
CA MET A 439 9.41 11.01 -13.94
C MET A 439 8.30 10.16 -14.57
N VAL A 440 7.96 9.03 -13.96
CA VAL A 440 6.83 8.19 -14.38
C VAL A 440 5.51 8.96 -14.32
N ALA A 441 5.28 9.71 -13.24
CA ALA A 441 4.06 10.49 -13.07
C ALA A 441 3.92 11.59 -14.14
N VAL A 442 4.99 12.33 -14.45
CA VAL A 442 4.97 13.36 -15.50
C VAL A 442 4.54 12.78 -16.86
N VAL A 443 5.16 11.68 -17.28
CA VAL A 443 4.81 11.02 -18.55
C VAL A 443 3.38 10.46 -18.51
N SER A 444 2.97 9.91 -17.37
CA SER A 444 1.62 9.35 -17.19
C SER A 444 0.52 10.40 -17.16
N ILE A 445 0.79 11.59 -16.62
CA ILE A 445 -0.16 12.71 -16.63
C ILE A 445 -0.37 13.18 -18.08
N CYS A 446 0.71 13.31 -18.86
CA CYS A 446 0.60 13.66 -20.28
C CYS A 446 -0.21 12.61 -21.06
N SER A 447 0.06 11.31 -20.85
CA SER A 447 -0.70 10.26 -21.51
C SER A 447 -2.18 10.25 -21.09
N LEU A 448 -2.48 10.49 -19.81
CA LEU A 448 -3.86 10.58 -19.31
C LEU A 448 -4.67 11.66 -20.02
N TYR A 449 -4.13 12.88 -20.14
CA TYR A 449 -4.85 13.97 -20.83
C TYR A 449 -5.06 13.68 -22.33
N VAL A 450 -4.01 13.21 -23.02
CA VAL A 450 -4.08 12.94 -24.47
C VAL A 450 -5.03 11.79 -24.78
N LEU A 451 -4.91 10.66 -24.07
CA LEU A 451 -5.70 9.46 -24.39
C LEU A 451 -7.15 9.58 -23.90
N SER A 452 -7.41 10.21 -22.74
CA SER A 452 -8.78 10.42 -22.25
C SER A 452 -9.60 11.36 -23.16
N SER A 453 -8.93 12.35 -23.77
CA SER A 453 -9.56 13.23 -24.76
C SER A 453 -9.96 12.46 -26.02
N SER A 454 -9.05 11.63 -26.56
CA SER A 454 -9.26 10.92 -27.83
C SER A 454 -10.14 9.67 -27.73
N PHE A 455 -10.00 8.88 -26.66
CA PHE A 455 -10.61 7.55 -26.53
C PHE A 455 -11.56 7.40 -25.32
N GLY A 456 -11.84 8.49 -24.59
CA GLY A 456 -12.81 8.48 -23.49
C GLY A 456 -12.44 7.51 -22.36
N PHE A 457 -13.40 6.71 -21.90
CA PHE A 457 -13.23 5.72 -20.82
C PHE A 457 -12.08 4.73 -21.10
N THR A 458 -12.02 4.20 -22.31
CA THR A 458 -10.94 3.29 -22.74
C THR A 458 -9.58 3.98 -22.68
N GLY A 459 -9.52 5.26 -23.07
CA GLY A 459 -8.30 6.07 -23.00
C GLY A 459 -7.72 6.21 -21.60
N ILE A 460 -8.58 6.31 -20.57
CA ILE A 460 -8.17 6.37 -19.17
C ILE A 460 -7.48 5.06 -18.75
N TRP A 461 -8.06 3.92 -19.09
CA TRP A 461 -7.48 2.61 -18.78
C TRP A 461 -6.17 2.35 -19.52
N ILE A 462 -6.07 2.74 -20.79
CA ILE A 462 -4.79 2.64 -21.54
C ILE A 462 -3.71 3.47 -20.86
N ALA A 463 -4.04 4.69 -20.43
CA ALA A 463 -3.08 5.55 -19.74
C ALA A 463 -2.67 4.99 -18.36
N LEU A 464 -3.58 4.36 -17.61
CA LEU A 464 -3.25 3.61 -16.38
C LEU A 464 -2.36 2.40 -16.64
N SER A 465 -2.57 1.68 -17.75
CA SER A 465 -1.69 0.60 -18.19
C SER A 465 -0.29 1.11 -18.53
N ILE A 466 -0.20 2.25 -19.22
CA ILE A 466 1.09 2.93 -19.52
C ILE A 466 1.78 3.34 -18.21
N TYR A 467 1.03 3.91 -17.26
CA TYR A 467 1.55 4.27 -15.94
C TYR A 467 2.20 3.07 -15.22
N MET A 468 1.53 1.92 -15.19
CA MET A 468 2.09 0.72 -14.56
C MET A 468 3.27 0.12 -15.35
N ALA A 469 3.22 0.13 -16.67
CA ALA A 469 4.35 -0.29 -17.50
C ALA A 469 5.59 0.60 -17.27
N LEU A 470 5.39 1.92 -17.15
CA LEU A 470 6.45 2.88 -16.83
C LEU A 470 7.01 2.66 -15.42
N ARG A 471 6.19 2.27 -14.43
CA ARG A 471 6.68 1.90 -13.09
C ARG A 471 7.60 0.69 -13.13
N ILE A 472 7.25 -0.35 -13.89
CA ILE A 472 8.14 -1.49 -14.09
C ILE A 472 9.43 -1.06 -14.77
N PHE A 473 9.33 -0.27 -15.84
CA PHE A 473 10.50 0.20 -16.58
C PHE A 473 11.44 1.02 -15.67
N ALA A 474 10.88 1.88 -14.83
CA ALA A 474 11.63 2.57 -13.78
C ALA A 474 12.30 1.56 -12.83
N GLY A 475 11.58 0.56 -12.32
CA GLY A 475 12.19 -0.51 -11.51
C GLY A 475 13.43 -1.15 -12.15
N PHE A 476 13.39 -1.36 -13.48
CA PHE A 476 14.49 -1.91 -14.26
C PHE A 476 15.59 -0.91 -14.68
N TRP A 477 15.32 0.39 -14.69
CA TRP A 477 16.27 1.41 -15.20
C TRP A 477 17.45 1.65 -14.24
N ARG A 478 17.27 1.41 -12.94
CA ARG A 478 18.30 1.68 -11.92
C ARG A 478 19.55 0.79 -12.01
N PRO A 479 19.43 -0.55 -12.12
CA PRO A 479 20.60 -1.41 -12.27
C PRO A 479 21.45 -1.03 -13.48
N LEU A 480 20.83 -0.52 -14.55
CA LEU A 480 21.49 -0.06 -15.77
C LEU A 480 22.28 1.24 -15.59
N PHE A 481 21.73 2.25 -14.91
CA PHE A 481 22.37 3.58 -14.82
C PHE A 481 23.38 3.71 -13.66
N SER A 482 23.24 2.91 -12.60
CA SER A 482 24.28 2.79 -11.56
C SER A 482 25.61 2.26 -12.13
N SER A 483 25.59 1.65 -13.33
CA SER A 483 26.78 1.24 -14.07
C SER A 483 27.67 2.42 -14.53
N ASN A 484 27.13 3.65 -14.63
CA ASN A 484 27.81 4.75 -15.32
C ASN A 484 28.39 5.87 -14.44
N LYS A 485 28.10 5.93 -13.12
CA LYS A 485 28.45 7.12 -12.30
C LYS A 485 29.37 6.94 -11.10
N LYS A 486 29.91 5.75 -10.80
CA LYS A 486 30.93 5.60 -9.74
C LYS A 486 32.08 4.67 -10.10
N LYS A 487 32.81 5.03 -11.16
CA LYS A 487 34.18 4.56 -11.38
C LYS A 487 35.15 5.32 -10.44
N LEU A 488 34.90 5.31 -9.13
CA LEU A 488 35.86 5.76 -8.11
C LEU A 488 35.51 5.11 -6.76
N ASN A 489 36.34 4.13 -6.38
CA ASN A 489 36.40 3.38 -5.13
C ASN A 489 35.29 2.37 -4.77
N ASN A 490 35.76 1.13 -4.57
CA ASN A 490 35.15 -0.06 -3.96
C ASN A 490 34.38 -1.07 -4.83
N ARG A 491 34.73 -2.34 -4.58
CA ARG A 491 34.28 -3.62 -5.16
C ARG A 491 32.75 -3.87 -5.16
N ARG A 492 31.92 -2.92 -4.72
CA ARG A 492 30.46 -2.91 -4.90
C ARG A 492 30.03 -2.72 -6.37
N LEU A 493 30.92 -2.21 -7.23
CA LEU A 493 30.57 -1.83 -8.61
C LEU A 493 30.53 -2.99 -9.61
N VAL A 494 31.44 -3.97 -9.48
CA VAL A 494 31.51 -5.14 -10.38
C VAL A 494 30.21 -5.96 -10.29
N LEU A 495 29.59 -5.94 -9.12
CA LEU A 495 28.37 -6.66 -8.78
C LEU A 495 27.10 -6.07 -9.45
N HIS A 496 27.03 -4.74 -9.62
CA HIS A 496 25.95 -4.09 -10.38
C HIS A 496 26.05 -4.40 -11.89
N GLN A 497 27.26 -4.67 -12.37
CA GLN A 497 27.57 -4.98 -13.76
C GLN A 497 27.01 -6.36 -14.15
N ASP A 498 27.19 -7.37 -13.30
CA ASP A 498 26.64 -8.72 -13.52
C ASP A 498 25.13 -8.78 -13.28
N LEU A 499 24.60 -8.06 -12.27
CA LEU A 499 23.16 -7.98 -12.02
C LEU A 499 22.44 -7.28 -13.19
N GLY A 500 22.98 -6.15 -13.65
CA GLY A 500 22.44 -5.38 -14.79
C GLY A 500 22.54 -6.16 -16.10
N ALA A 501 23.67 -6.82 -16.38
CA ALA A 501 23.84 -7.63 -17.60
C ALA A 501 23.01 -8.92 -17.57
N SER A 502 22.85 -9.56 -16.41
CA SER A 502 22.00 -10.75 -16.23
C SER A 502 20.52 -10.40 -16.28
N LEU A 503 20.09 -9.28 -15.70
CA LEU A 503 18.74 -8.71 -15.83
C LEU A 503 18.44 -8.20 -17.25
N LEU A 504 19.44 -7.66 -17.97
CA LEU A 504 19.29 -7.20 -19.35
C LEU A 504 19.23 -8.38 -20.35
N LYS A 505 20.06 -9.42 -20.20
CA LYS A 505 19.92 -10.67 -20.99
C LYS A 505 18.60 -11.36 -20.69
N THR A 506 18.19 -11.33 -19.43
CA THR A 506 16.85 -11.72 -18.96
C THR A 506 15.75 -10.90 -19.61
N LEU A 507 15.94 -9.59 -19.80
CA LEU A 507 14.98 -8.68 -20.42
C LEU A 507 15.06 -8.62 -21.94
N ILE A 508 16.11 -9.07 -22.62
CA ILE A 508 16.11 -9.24 -24.08
C ILE A 508 15.35 -10.54 -24.41
N CYS A 509 15.50 -11.56 -23.57
CA CYS A 509 14.72 -12.78 -23.62
C CYS A 509 13.27 -12.53 -23.17
N ALA A 510 13.05 -11.80 -22.07
CA ALA A 510 11.72 -11.35 -21.67
C ALA A 510 11.19 -10.26 -22.59
N SER A 511 12.00 -9.46 -23.31
CA SER A 511 11.58 -8.58 -24.42
C SER A 511 11.15 -9.41 -25.61
N SER A 512 11.50 -10.70 -25.71
CA SER A 512 10.86 -11.59 -26.67
C SER A 512 9.45 -11.97 -26.16
N SER A 513 9.29 -12.24 -24.85
CA SER A 513 8.02 -12.52 -24.17
C SER A 513 7.16 -11.30 -23.81
N MET A 514 7.74 -10.10 -23.84
CA MET A 514 7.22 -8.78 -23.48
C MET A 514 7.15 -7.95 -24.75
N ARG A 515 7.87 -8.27 -25.83
CA ARG A 515 7.33 -8.09 -27.19
C ARG A 515 6.15 -9.01 -27.33
N LEU A 516 6.16 -10.28 -26.93
CA LEU A 516 4.93 -11.08 -26.98
C LEU A 516 3.82 -10.49 -26.08
N LEU A 517 4.09 -10.01 -24.86
CA LEU A 517 3.07 -9.41 -23.98
C LEU A 517 2.70 -7.99 -24.39
N THR A 518 3.60 -7.22 -25.00
CA THR A 518 3.32 -5.88 -25.55
C THR A 518 2.71 -5.99 -26.94
N ILE A 519 2.95 -7.06 -27.71
CA ILE A 519 2.31 -7.44 -29.00
C ILE A 519 1.00 -8.17 -28.73
N VAL A 520 0.83 -8.86 -27.60
CA VAL A 520 -0.45 -9.41 -27.14
C VAL A 520 -1.24 -8.31 -26.46
N SER A 521 -0.64 -7.41 -25.69
CA SER A 521 -1.34 -6.23 -25.16
C SER A 521 -1.65 -5.23 -26.26
N PHE A 522 -0.71 -4.89 -27.16
CA PHE A 522 -1.00 -4.11 -28.38
C PHE A 522 -1.85 -4.90 -29.37
N GLY A 523 -1.75 -6.22 -29.41
CA GLY A 523 -2.53 -7.07 -30.31
C GLY A 523 -3.97 -7.12 -29.85
N ILE A 524 -4.21 -7.30 -28.55
CA ILE A 524 -5.50 -7.12 -27.89
C ILE A 524 -5.94 -5.66 -28.01
N LEU A 525 -5.05 -4.66 -27.90
CA LEU A 525 -5.35 -3.24 -28.10
C LEU A 525 -5.78 -2.92 -29.54
N ILE A 526 -5.10 -3.49 -30.53
CA ILE A 526 -5.35 -3.33 -31.96
C ILE A 526 -6.59 -4.13 -32.31
N LEU A 527 -6.79 -5.33 -31.77
CA LEU A 527 -7.99 -6.16 -31.95
C LEU A 527 -9.21 -5.52 -31.29
N THR A 528 -9.09 -4.92 -30.10
CA THR A 528 -10.19 -4.18 -29.45
C THR A 528 -10.45 -2.84 -30.15
N CYS A 529 -9.43 -2.09 -30.57
CA CYS A 529 -9.61 -0.88 -31.39
C CYS A 529 -10.21 -1.20 -32.76
N THR A 530 -9.79 -2.28 -33.43
CA THR A 530 -10.35 -2.70 -34.72
C THR A 530 -11.75 -3.28 -34.54
N ALA A 531 -12.03 -4.06 -33.50
CA ALA A 531 -13.37 -4.50 -33.15
C ALA A 531 -14.31 -3.33 -32.86
N GLN A 532 -13.88 -2.32 -32.08
CA GLN A 532 -14.66 -1.10 -31.83
C GLN A 532 -14.85 -0.25 -33.10
N ALA A 533 -13.82 -0.10 -33.94
CA ALA A 533 -13.94 0.60 -35.22
C ALA A 533 -14.91 -0.12 -36.19
N THR A 534 -15.00 -1.44 -36.09
CA THR A 534 -15.89 -2.28 -36.90
C THR A 534 -17.33 -2.26 -36.36
N LEU A 535 -17.51 -2.28 -35.04
CA LEU A 535 -18.80 -2.10 -34.35
C LEU A 535 -19.41 -0.72 -34.62
N LYS A 536 -18.58 0.34 -34.71
CA LYS A 536 -19.03 1.69 -35.10
C LYS A 536 -19.48 1.77 -36.57
N ARG A 537 -19.14 0.78 -37.40
CA ARG A 537 -19.45 0.69 -38.84
C ARG A 537 -20.64 -0.22 -39.15
N TYR A 538 -20.96 -1.19 -38.28
CA TYR A 538 -22.04 -2.16 -38.46
C TYR A 538 -22.77 -2.47 -37.12
N PRO A 539 -23.85 -1.73 -36.78
CA PRO A 539 -24.52 -1.82 -35.47
C PRO A 539 -25.41 -3.06 -35.25
N ILE A 540 -25.51 -4.00 -36.21
CA ILE A 540 -26.48 -5.11 -36.15
C ILE A 540 -25.87 -6.42 -35.56
N MET A 541 -24.57 -6.43 -35.25
CA MET A 541 -23.83 -7.64 -34.83
C MET A 541 -23.52 -7.66 -33.32
N GLU A 542 -24.51 -7.34 -32.47
CA GLU A 542 -24.27 -7.01 -31.05
C GLU A 542 -24.06 -8.20 -30.09
N TYR A 543 -24.43 -9.45 -30.44
CA TYR A 543 -24.53 -10.50 -29.40
C TYR A 543 -23.75 -11.79 -29.64
N HIS A 544 -23.39 -12.16 -30.88
CA HIS A 544 -22.90 -13.52 -31.16
C HIS A 544 -21.38 -13.68 -31.25
N TYR A 545 -20.60 -12.60 -31.45
CA TYR A 545 -19.15 -12.72 -31.67
C TYR A 545 -18.31 -12.68 -30.39
N PHE A 546 -18.77 -12.01 -29.32
CA PHE A 546 -17.95 -11.81 -28.12
C PHE A 546 -17.73 -13.11 -27.32
N SER A 547 -18.68 -14.06 -27.36
CA SER A 547 -18.55 -15.36 -26.69
C SER A 547 -17.65 -16.37 -27.43
N TYR A 548 -17.46 -16.23 -28.75
CA TYR A 548 -16.61 -17.14 -29.53
C TYR A 548 -15.17 -16.64 -29.68
N PHE A 549 -14.93 -15.32 -29.55
CA PHE A 549 -13.61 -14.75 -29.79
C PHE A 549 -12.60 -14.93 -28.64
N PHE A 550 -13.05 -15.33 -27.44
CA PHE A 550 -12.19 -15.61 -26.28
C PHE A 550 -11.86 -17.10 -26.07
N LEU A 551 -12.34 -17.97 -26.97
CA LEU A 551 -12.11 -19.42 -26.95
C LEU A 551 -10.95 -19.89 -27.86
N PHE A 552 -10.20 -18.94 -28.44
CA PHE A 552 -8.97 -19.14 -29.22
C PHE A 552 -7.91 -18.15 -28.75
#